data_AF-A0A495RS15-F1
#
_entry.id   AF-A0A495RS15-F1
#
_cell.length_a   1.000
_cell.length_b   1.000
_cell.length_c   1.000
_cell.angle_alpha   90.00
_cell.angle_beta   90.00
_cell.angle_gamma   90.00
#
_symmetry.space_group_name_H-M   'P 1'
#
loop_
_entity.id
_entity.type
_entity.pdbx_description
1 polymer ?
#
loop_
_entity_poly.entity_id
_entity_poly.type
_entity_poly.pdbx_seq_one_letter_code
_entity_poly.pdbx_strand_id
1 'polypeptide(L)' 'MCLVCNRPFSWRKKWEKVWDEVKYCSEKCKRNKKG' A
#
# COMPACT_ATOMS: atom_id res chain seq x y z
N MET A 1 3.61 4.51 5.16
CA MET A 1 2.22 5.06 5.19
C MET A 1 1.66 5.04 3.78
N CYS A 2 0.37 4.74 3.61
CA CYS A 2 -0.28 4.75 2.30
C CYS A 2 -0.48 6.18 1.79
N LEU A 3 -0.09 6.45 0.55
CA LEU A 3 -0.21 7.77 -0.08
C LEU A 3 -1.65 8.23 -0.36
N VAL A 4 -2.65 7.36 -0.21
CA VAL A 4 -4.04 7.65 -0.56
C VAL A 4 -4.94 7.80 0.66
N CYS A 5 -4.70 7.00 1.71
CA CYS A 5 -5.52 7.01 2.92
C CYS A 5 -4.75 7.44 4.17
N ASN A 6 -3.47 7.78 4.04
CA ASN A 6 -2.55 8.13 5.13
C ASN A 6 -2.48 7.12 6.29
N ARG A 7 -2.97 5.89 6.09
CA ARG A 7 -2.89 4.85 7.11
C ARG A 7 -1.52 4.18 7.11
N PRO A 8 -1.01 3.76 8.28
CA PRO A 8 0.19 2.93 8.36
C PRO A 8 -0.04 1.63 7.60
N PHE A 9 1.02 1.11 6.98
CA PHE A 9 0.97 -0.22 6.36
C PHE A 9 0.98 -1.25 7.49
N SER A 10 -0.05 -2.09 7.58
CA SER A 10 0.03 -3.28 8.42
C SER A 10 0.96 -4.27 7.74
N TRP A 11 1.94 -4.79 8.46
CA TRP A 11 2.83 -5.82 7.95
C TRP A 11 2.03 -7.03 7.46
N ARG A 12 2.38 -7.55 6.29
CA ARG A 12 1.77 -8.76 5.72
C ARG A 12 2.87 -9.67 5.19
N LYS A 13 2.81 -10.96 5.53
CA LYS A 13 3.77 -11.98 5.06
C LYS A 13 3.89 -12.05 3.53
N LYS A 14 2.81 -11.79 2.79
CA LYS A 14 2.81 -11.70 1.31
C LYS A 14 3.74 -10.61 0.77
N TRP A 15 4.02 -9.57 1.56
CA TRP A 15 4.83 -8.43 1.14
C TRP A 15 6.30 -8.56 1.49
N GLU A 16 6.73 -9.64 2.15
CA GLU A 16 8.12 -9.81 2.60
C GLU A 16 9.15 -9.57 1.48
N LYS A 17 8.87 -10.03 0.26
CA LYS A 17 9.77 -9.89 -0.91
C LYS A 17 9.67 -8.55 -1.65
N VAL A 18 8.59 -7.79 -1.43
CA VAL A 18 8.27 -6.58 -2.20
C VAL A 18 8.02 -5.37 -1.28
N TRP A 19 8.38 -5.49 0.00
CA TRP A 19 8.03 -4.52 1.04
C TRP A 19 8.53 -3.10 0.70
N ASP A 20 9.71 -3.02 0.10
CA ASP A 20 10.32 -1.76 -0.35
C ASP A 20 9.53 -1.09 -1.49
N GLU A 21 8.85 -1.88 -2.32
CA GLU A 21 8.03 -1.39 -3.43
C GLU A 21 6.58 -1.08 -3.03
N VAL A 22 6.15 -1.43 -1.81
CA VAL A 22 4.77 -1.23 -1.35
C VAL A 22 4.49 0.26 -1.11
N LYS A 23 3.84 0.90 -2.08
CA LYS A 23 3.41 2.31 -2.00
C LYS A 23 1.97 2.52 -1.52
N TYR A 24 1.15 1.47 -1.51
CA TYR A 24 -0.29 1.54 -1.20
C TYR A 24 -0.74 0.39 -0.30
N CYS A 25 -1.64 0.66 0.66
CA CYS A 25 -2.04 -0.33 1.67
C CYS A 25 -3.00 -1.39 1.12
N SER A 26 -3.54 -1.15 -0.07
CA SER A 26 -4.52 -2.01 -0.73
C SER A 26 -4.54 -1.69 -2.22
N GLU A 27 -5.00 -2.64 -3.02
CA GLU A 27 -5.26 -2.42 -4.44
C GLU A 27 -6.33 -1.35 -4.66
N LYS A 28 -7.29 -1.21 -3.75
CA LYS A 28 -8.27 -0.11 -3.75
C LYS A 28 -7.57 1.24 -3.73
N CYS A 29 -6.61 1.45 -2.82
CA CYS A 29 -5.82 2.68 -2.76
C CYS A 29 -4.97 2.87 -4.03
N LYS A 30 -4.35 1.80 -4.54
CA LYS A 30 -3.58 1.85 -5.80
C LYS A 30 -4.45 2.31 -6.98
N ARG A 31 -5.67 1.80 -7.08
CA ARG A 31 -6.63 2.14 -8.14
C ARG A 31 -7.25 3.53 -7.98
N ASN A 32 -7.42 3.99 -6.75
CA ASN A 32 -8.00 5.30 -6.42
C ASN A 32 -7.06 6.50 -6.68
N LYS A 33 -5.80 6.26 -7.10
CA LYS A 33 -4.85 7.33 -7.43
C LYS A 33 -5.16 8.06 -8.75
N LYS A 34 -6.05 7.53 -9.59
CA LYS A 34 -6.43 8.13 -10.89
C LYS A 34 -7.77 8.89 -10.83
N GLY A 35 -7.93 9.76 -9.82
CA GLY A 35 -8.97 10.79 -9.84
C GLY A 35 -8.42 12.05 -10.50
#